data_AF-A0A0C9TRK8-F1
#
_entry.id   AF-A0A0C9TRK8-F1
#
_cell.length_a   1.000
_cell.length_b   1.000
_cell.length_c   1.000
_cell.angle_alpha   90.00
_cell.angle_beta   90.00
_cell.angle_gamma   90.00
#
_symmetry.space_group_name_H-M   'P 1'
#
loop_
_entity.id
_entity.type
_entity.pdbx_description
1 polymer ?
#
loop_
_entity_poly.entity_id
_entity_poly.type
_entity_poly.pdbx_seq_one_letter_code
_entity_poly.pdbx_strand_id
1 'polypeptide(L)'
;MSHRHRHFPSCYGLLHILIFSFRRPSTPYTDQPDQSEYSSHGDTSNRKRIVTLYGDQTLQPHWPPVEPPASYEPSETDSLLARNGHRKAFTNVRLIAYYAAGFLAIVFIGFNVVMHFTNCSPYPWTMRDIRMGWQNERKEREEEQHQERVRKRWEEEAQRHKHALEKVIEKIDEEEKRQERVRERWEEESERRKQALEKDIERRKREEEQHKEQVRKAWETEADKHRQELQERIRRETEQMDSQRRKWQREIDEHDRLAEERRKHEEEERQKLNMFWGHVEAHQCTTYATREYTAVLMNLPVTWEHRVEACKATALEVHGISYLPKSCEDKGPGVVLGRWDINQNQPDCTTFWTSYKDKASLIETELTLVIACLLLPQGCTSQKSGKRRIEHYMDNLPSGGDWKEFCATTPASFLNMHFIGAQECFQYNLGTYGQWEIDDSNC
;
A
#
# COMPACT_ATOMS: atom_id res chain seq x y z
N MET A 1 -38.45 11.21 -56.25
CA MET A 1 -37.56 12.39 -56.27
C MET A 1 -36.31 12.07 -55.47
N SER A 2 -35.16 12.49 -55.99
CA SER A 2 -33.79 12.05 -55.69
C SER A 2 -33.33 12.04 -54.23
N HIS A 3 -32.51 11.04 -53.93
CA HIS A 3 -31.47 11.00 -52.90
C HIS A 3 -30.50 12.21 -52.97
N ARG A 4 -30.01 12.68 -51.81
CA ARG A 4 -28.57 12.65 -51.45
C ARG A 4 -28.30 13.20 -50.05
N HIS A 5 -27.69 12.35 -49.23
CA HIS A 5 -26.79 12.73 -48.13
C HIS A 5 -25.47 13.28 -48.69
N ARG A 6 -24.84 14.21 -47.96
CA ARG A 6 -23.40 14.20 -47.64
C ARG A 6 -23.06 15.22 -46.54
N HIS A 7 -22.14 14.80 -45.69
CA HIS A 7 -21.57 15.51 -44.55
C HIS A 7 -20.10 15.88 -44.81
N PHE A 8 -19.61 16.87 -44.04
CA PHE A 8 -18.22 17.18 -43.60
C PHE A 8 -17.27 17.99 -44.53
N PRO A 9 -16.18 18.62 -44.02
CA PRO A 9 -16.09 19.82 -43.15
C PRO A 9 -15.05 20.85 -43.68
N SER A 10 -14.90 22.03 -43.06
CA SER A 10 -13.57 22.64 -42.80
C SER A 10 -13.64 23.96 -42.02
N CYS A 11 -12.76 24.04 -41.02
CA CYS A 11 -12.08 25.17 -40.39
C CYS A 11 -12.40 26.60 -40.84
N TYR A 12 -12.69 27.49 -39.88
CA TYR A 12 -11.86 28.65 -39.54
C TYR A 12 -12.25 29.16 -38.16
N GLY A 13 -11.29 29.16 -37.23
CA GLY A 13 -11.38 29.92 -36.00
C GLY A 13 -10.79 31.31 -36.21
N LEU A 14 -11.40 32.32 -35.61
CA LEU A 14 -10.71 33.52 -35.10
C LEU A 14 -11.68 34.32 -34.22
N LEU A 15 -11.46 34.14 -32.91
CA LEU A 15 -11.29 35.18 -31.91
C LEU A 15 -12.30 36.35 -31.90
N HIS A 16 -13.28 36.29 -31.00
CA HIS A 16 -13.88 37.48 -30.41
C HIS A 16 -14.01 37.34 -28.90
N ILE A 17 -13.37 38.30 -28.23
CA ILE A 17 -13.37 38.58 -26.81
C ILE A 17 -14.78 38.99 -26.37
N LEU A 18 -15.34 38.32 -25.37
CA LEU A 18 -16.37 38.90 -24.51
C LEU A 18 -16.12 38.49 -23.05
N ILE A 19 -15.86 39.52 -22.26
CA ILE A 19 -15.80 39.53 -20.81
C ILE A 19 -17.22 39.31 -20.30
N PHE A 20 -17.46 38.21 -19.58
CA PHE A 20 -18.65 38.06 -18.73
C PHE A 20 -18.21 37.66 -17.33
N SER A 21 -18.41 38.59 -16.41
CA SER A 21 -18.33 38.39 -14.96
C SER A 21 -19.35 37.36 -14.53
N PHE A 22 -18.90 36.26 -13.90
CA PHE A 22 -19.77 35.39 -13.13
C PHE A 22 -19.28 35.27 -11.69
N ARG A 23 -20.20 35.64 -10.79
CA ARG A 23 -20.15 35.54 -9.34
C ARG A 23 -19.67 34.16 -8.88
N ARG A 24 -18.74 34.14 -7.92
CA ARG A 24 -18.50 32.98 -7.05
C ARG A 24 -19.64 32.84 -6.03
N PRO A 25 -20.11 31.62 -5.73
CA PRO A 25 -20.93 31.38 -4.56
C PRO A 25 -20.08 31.37 -3.29
N SER A 26 -20.62 32.02 -2.26
CA SER A 26 -20.13 32.10 -0.89
C SER A 26 -20.15 30.73 -0.20
N THR A 27 -19.02 30.34 0.37
CA THR A 27 -18.90 29.28 1.38
C THR A 27 -19.30 29.82 2.76
N PRO A 28 -20.03 29.06 3.59
CA PRO A 28 -20.29 29.45 4.97
C PRO A 28 -19.04 29.26 5.83
N TYR A 29 -18.73 30.30 6.60
CA TYR A 29 -17.64 30.42 7.54
C TYR A 29 -17.87 29.47 8.73
N THR A 30 -16.80 28.80 9.16
CA THR A 30 -16.76 27.88 10.30
C THR A 30 -16.47 28.67 11.57
N ASP A 31 -17.25 28.42 12.61
CA ASP A 31 -17.08 29.00 13.94
C ASP A 31 -15.70 28.69 14.53
N GLN A 32 -15.01 29.73 15.00
CA GLN A 32 -13.89 29.62 15.95
C GLN A 32 -14.45 29.41 17.36
N PRO A 33 -13.82 28.57 18.19
CA PRO A 33 -13.94 28.70 19.62
C PRO A 33 -12.89 29.67 20.18
N ASP A 34 -13.35 30.52 21.08
CA ASP A 34 -12.57 31.35 22.00
C ASP A 34 -11.47 30.55 22.71
N GLN A 35 -10.25 31.08 22.69
CA GLN A 35 -9.23 30.77 23.69
C GLN A 35 -8.97 32.02 24.52
N SER A 36 -9.59 32.04 25.69
CA SER A 36 -9.23 32.91 26.80
C SER A 36 -7.95 32.40 27.48
N GLU A 37 -7.02 33.34 27.64
CA GLU A 37 -6.11 33.53 28.77
C GLU A 37 -5.90 32.34 29.74
N TYR A 38 -4.68 31.83 29.80
CA TYR A 38 -4.05 31.62 31.11
C TYR A 38 -2.54 31.89 31.07
N SER A 39 -2.15 32.80 31.96
CA SER A 39 -0.81 33.29 32.22
C SER A 39 0.10 32.24 32.88
N SER A 40 1.35 32.24 32.44
CA SER A 40 2.58 32.30 33.25
C SER A 40 2.65 31.51 34.57
N HIS A 41 3.39 30.40 34.54
CA HIS A 41 4.50 30.05 35.45
C HIS A 41 5.25 28.90 34.74
N GLY A 42 6.51 28.98 34.33
CA GLY A 42 7.64 29.48 35.09
C GLY A 42 8.23 28.33 35.90
N ASP A 43 8.83 27.32 35.25
CA ASP A 43 9.90 26.60 35.94
C ASP A 43 10.96 25.97 35.04
N THR A 44 12.17 26.10 35.55
CA THR A 44 13.47 25.92 34.91
C THR A 44 14.01 24.49 35.04
N SER A 45 14.97 24.17 34.16
CA SER A 45 16.06 23.22 34.42
C SER A 45 15.75 21.72 34.36
N ASN A 46 16.07 21.10 33.22
CA ASN A 46 17.15 20.09 33.22
C ASN A 46 17.68 19.81 31.81
N ARG A 47 18.77 20.51 31.51
CA ARG A 47 19.62 20.35 30.34
C ARG A 47 20.71 19.32 30.67
N LYS A 48 20.53 18.05 30.29
CA LYS A 48 21.65 17.09 30.21
C LYS A 48 22.02 16.85 28.76
N ARG A 49 22.97 17.67 28.31
CA ARG A 49 23.95 17.33 27.27
C ARG A 49 24.67 16.07 27.70
N ILE A 50 24.73 15.06 26.82
CA ILE A 50 25.90 14.18 26.75
C ILE A 50 26.44 14.32 25.33
N VAL A 51 27.71 14.69 25.31
CA VAL A 51 28.59 14.99 24.18
C VAL A 51 29.43 13.73 23.94
N THR A 52 29.50 13.34 22.67
CA THR A 52 30.56 12.62 21.91
C THR A 52 31.68 11.85 22.63
N LEU A 53 32.03 10.68 22.06
CA LEU A 53 33.39 10.19 21.68
C LEU A 53 33.18 8.88 20.87
N TYR A 54 33.38 8.85 19.54
CA TYR A 54 34.58 8.48 18.76
C TYR A 54 35.03 7.00 18.79
N GLY A 55 35.23 6.43 17.58
CA GLY A 55 35.88 5.15 17.26
C GLY A 55 35.01 4.29 16.34
N ASP A 56 35.00 4.43 15.00
CA ASP A 56 36.05 4.21 13.99
C ASP A 56 36.52 2.74 13.87
N GLN A 57 36.02 2.02 12.85
CA GLN A 57 36.84 1.44 11.77
C GLN A 57 36.03 0.56 10.79
N THR A 58 35.94 1.07 9.55
CA THR A 58 36.19 0.41 8.25
C THR A 58 35.61 -0.98 7.94
N LEU A 59 34.74 -1.05 6.90
CA LEU A 59 34.95 -1.88 5.69
C LEU A 59 33.83 -1.66 4.64
N GLN A 60 34.19 -0.98 3.56
CA GLN A 60 33.61 -1.00 2.21
C GLN A 60 34.80 -0.74 1.25
N PRO A 61 34.83 -1.16 -0.04
CA PRO A 61 33.76 -0.87 -1.01
C PRO A 61 33.59 -1.86 -2.19
N HIS A 62 32.49 -1.74 -2.94
CA HIS A 62 32.55 -1.80 -4.42
C HIS A 62 31.23 -1.31 -5.05
N TRP A 63 31.33 -0.25 -5.85
CA TRP A 63 30.43 0.08 -6.96
C TRP A 63 31.26 -0.04 -8.27
N PRO A 64 30.65 -0.05 -9.47
CA PRO A 64 30.35 1.23 -10.15
C PRO A 64 29.09 1.21 -11.07
N PRO A 65 28.67 2.38 -11.58
CA PRO A 65 28.20 2.45 -12.97
C PRO A 65 28.75 3.65 -13.79
N VAL A 66 28.58 3.53 -15.11
CA VAL A 66 28.61 4.54 -16.21
C VAL A 66 29.94 4.79 -16.93
N GLU A 67 29.97 4.52 -18.26
CA GLU A 67 30.35 5.43 -19.38
C GLU A 67 30.56 4.69 -20.74
N PRO A 68 30.15 5.28 -21.88
CA PRO A 68 30.89 5.28 -23.17
C PRO A 68 31.31 6.74 -23.51
N PRO A 69 32.18 7.08 -24.51
CA PRO A 69 32.32 6.48 -25.85
C PRO A 69 33.74 6.55 -26.51
N ALA A 70 33.78 6.23 -27.82
CA ALA A 70 34.66 6.76 -28.88
C ALA A 70 35.84 5.91 -29.43
N SER A 71 35.78 5.79 -30.77
CA SER A 71 36.86 5.76 -31.78
C SER A 71 37.86 4.60 -31.82
N TYR A 72 37.74 3.76 -32.85
CA TYR A 72 38.75 3.71 -33.92
C TYR A 72 38.21 2.94 -35.16
N GLU A 73 38.09 3.64 -36.28
CA GLU A 73 38.12 3.11 -37.65
C GLU A 73 39.60 3.21 -38.12
N PRO A 74 40.12 2.39 -39.06
CA PRO A 74 40.04 2.84 -40.46
C PRO A 74 40.05 1.78 -41.59
N SER A 75 39.49 2.25 -42.72
CA SER A 75 39.97 2.22 -44.11
C SER A 75 39.79 1.01 -45.05
N GLU A 76 39.17 1.38 -46.18
CA GLU A 76 39.29 0.94 -47.57
C GLU A 76 40.72 0.64 -48.09
N THR A 77 40.74 0.15 -49.34
CA THR A 77 41.84 -0.12 -50.31
C THR A 77 42.34 -1.57 -50.30
N ASP A 78 42.10 -2.38 -51.35
CA ASP A 78 42.56 -2.31 -52.75
C ASP A 78 44.07 -2.60 -52.92
N SER A 79 44.41 -3.25 -54.03
CA SER A 79 45.74 -3.75 -54.49
C SER A 79 45.99 -5.24 -54.21
N LEU A 80 45.90 -6.11 -55.23
CA LEU A 80 46.88 -6.31 -56.30
C LEU A 80 48.25 -6.82 -55.84
N LEU A 81 48.71 -7.80 -56.63
CA LEU A 81 50.09 -8.21 -56.87
C LEU A 81 50.77 -9.10 -55.80
N ALA A 82 50.75 -10.37 -56.18
CA ALA A 82 51.93 -11.09 -56.64
C ALA A 82 52.84 -11.77 -55.61
N ARG A 83 53.16 -13.00 -56.04
CA ARG A 83 54.51 -13.54 -56.21
C ARG A 83 54.98 -14.57 -55.17
N ASN A 84 55.19 -15.75 -55.74
CA ASN A 84 56.37 -16.60 -55.64
C ASN A 84 56.49 -17.63 -54.50
N GLY A 85 56.63 -18.87 -54.95
CA GLY A 85 57.53 -19.87 -54.35
C GLY A 85 57.04 -21.29 -54.63
N HIS A 86 57.50 -21.96 -55.70
CA HIS A 86 58.56 -23.00 -55.68
C HIS A 86 58.15 -24.29 -54.94
N ARG A 87 58.34 -25.54 -55.38
CA ARG A 87 59.21 -26.29 -56.35
C ARG A 87 58.57 -27.71 -56.44
N LYS A 88 58.60 -28.50 -57.52
CA LYS A 88 59.69 -29.37 -58.06
C LYS A 88 59.15 -29.99 -59.37
N ALA A 89 59.80 -29.84 -60.53
CA ALA A 89 60.84 -30.70 -61.15
C ALA A 89 60.37 -32.08 -61.64
N PHE A 90 60.44 -32.34 -62.96
CA PHE A 90 61.28 -33.40 -63.59
C PHE A 90 61.16 -33.40 -65.15
N THR A 91 62.27 -33.02 -65.81
CA THR A 91 62.91 -33.56 -67.05
C THR A 91 62.12 -33.97 -68.32
N ASN A 92 62.48 -33.36 -69.47
CA ASN A 92 63.22 -34.03 -70.56
C ASN A 92 63.69 -33.04 -71.66
N VAL A 93 64.95 -32.58 -71.58
CA VAL A 93 65.59 -31.60 -72.50
C VAL A 93 66.57 -32.28 -73.48
N ARG A 94 66.65 -33.62 -73.53
CA ARG A 94 67.54 -34.33 -74.46
C ARG A 94 67.03 -34.44 -75.91
N LEU A 95 65.76 -34.13 -76.19
CA LEU A 95 65.18 -34.30 -77.53
C LEU A 95 65.47 -33.10 -78.46
N ILE A 96 65.63 -31.89 -77.93
CA ILE A 96 65.75 -30.67 -78.75
C ILE A 96 67.16 -30.50 -79.34
N ALA A 97 68.19 -31.08 -78.70
CA ALA A 97 69.58 -31.00 -79.18
C ALA A 97 69.85 -31.87 -80.42
N TYR A 98 69.15 -33.00 -80.60
CA TYR A 98 69.35 -33.89 -81.75
C TYR A 98 68.71 -33.35 -83.05
N TYR A 99 67.60 -32.62 -82.95
CA TYR A 99 66.92 -32.04 -84.11
C TYR A 99 67.66 -30.81 -84.68
N ALA A 100 68.36 -30.04 -83.85
CA ALA A 100 69.16 -28.89 -84.31
C ALA A 100 70.43 -29.31 -85.07
N ALA A 101 71.06 -30.43 -84.69
CA ALA A 101 72.27 -30.94 -85.37
C ALA A 101 71.96 -31.59 -86.74
N GLY A 102 70.82 -32.27 -86.88
CA GLY A 102 70.40 -32.88 -88.16
C GLY A 102 70.03 -31.86 -89.24
N PHE A 103 69.45 -30.73 -88.84
CA PHE A 103 69.02 -29.67 -89.78
C PHE A 103 70.22 -28.92 -90.40
N LEU A 104 71.32 -28.75 -89.65
CA LEU A 104 72.52 -28.09 -90.16
C LEU A 104 73.33 -28.96 -91.16
N ALA A 105 73.28 -30.29 -91.02
CA ALA A 105 73.95 -31.20 -91.97
C ALA A 105 73.27 -31.22 -93.35
N ILE A 106 71.94 -31.09 -93.41
CA ILE A 106 71.17 -31.10 -94.66
C ILE A 106 71.38 -29.80 -95.46
N VAL A 107 71.52 -28.66 -94.78
CA VAL A 107 71.79 -27.36 -95.43
C VAL A 107 73.22 -27.29 -96.00
N PHE A 108 74.20 -27.97 -95.39
CA PHE A 108 75.59 -27.96 -95.87
C PHE A 108 75.81 -28.84 -97.12
N ILE A 109 75.06 -29.95 -97.25
CA ILE A 109 75.12 -30.82 -98.45
C ILE A 109 74.42 -30.17 -99.65
N GLY A 110 73.31 -29.46 -99.41
CA GLY A 110 72.58 -28.74 -100.47
C GLY A 110 73.36 -27.58 -101.10
N PHE A 111 74.22 -26.90 -100.32
CA PHE A 111 74.98 -25.74 -100.80
C PHE A 111 76.20 -26.12 -101.67
N ASN A 112 76.71 -27.36 -101.54
CA ASN A 112 77.89 -27.82 -102.32
C ASN A 112 77.55 -28.31 -103.74
N VAL A 113 76.29 -28.63 -104.04
CA VAL A 113 75.88 -29.10 -105.38
C VAL A 113 75.63 -27.93 -106.36
N VAL A 114 75.42 -26.71 -105.84
CA VAL A 114 75.00 -25.54 -106.63
C VAL A 114 76.18 -24.74 -107.23
N MET A 115 77.44 -25.04 -106.87
CA MET A 115 78.61 -24.26 -107.30
C MET A 115 79.48 -24.89 -108.40
N HIS A 116 79.11 -26.04 -108.99
CA HIS A 116 80.03 -26.81 -109.85
C HIS A 116 79.78 -26.87 -111.37
N PHE A 117 78.79 -26.16 -111.93
CA PHE A 117 78.56 -26.20 -113.39
C PHE A 117 78.39 -24.84 -114.06
N THR A 118 79.35 -23.95 -113.81
CA THR A 118 79.71 -22.85 -114.71
C THR A 118 81.07 -23.15 -115.34
N ASN A 119 81.10 -23.52 -116.63
CA ASN A 119 82.13 -23.17 -117.63
C ASN A 119 82.14 -24.15 -118.81
N CYS A 120 81.71 -23.67 -119.99
CA CYS A 120 82.49 -23.76 -121.23
C CYS A 120 81.77 -23.06 -122.40
N SER A 121 82.46 -22.11 -123.02
CA SER A 121 82.26 -21.50 -124.35
C SER A 121 83.38 -22.05 -125.27
N PRO A 122 83.43 -21.90 -126.62
CA PRO A 122 82.64 -21.04 -127.52
C PRO A 122 82.15 -21.75 -128.81
N TYR A 123 81.47 -21.02 -129.74
CA TYR A 123 81.51 -21.07 -131.23
C TYR A 123 80.26 -20.36 -131.84
N PRO A 124 80.24 -19.88 -133.12
CA PRO A 124 80.02 -18.48 -133.49
C PRO A 124 78.65 -18.15 -134.14
N TRP A 125 78.42 -16.85 -134.39
CA TRP A 125 77.17 -16.13 -134.14
C TRP A 125 76.12 -16.02 -135.27
N THR A 126 76.25 -16.70 -136.41
CA THR A 126 75.44 -16.35 -137.61
C THR A 126 74.36 -17.36 -138.02
N MET A 127 74.04 -18.34 -137.17
CA MET A 127 72.92 -19.31 -137.35
C MET A 127 71.80 -19.16 -136.30
N ARG A 128 71.87 -18.12 -135.45
CA ARG A 128 70.97 -17.90 -134.29
C ARG A 128 69.55 -17.51 -134.68
N ASP A 129 69.37 -16.81 -135.80
CA ASP A 129 68.08 -16.21 -136.14
C ASP A 129 67.10 -17.16 -136.85
N ILE A 130 67.58 -18.27 -137.42
CA ILE A 130 66.72 -19.30 -138.03
C ILE A 130 66.30 -20.37 -136.99
N ARG A 131 67.08 -20.57 -135.92
CA ARG A 131 66.75 -21.50 -134.81
C ARG A 131 65.78 -20.92 -133.79
N MET A 132 65.84 -19.61 -133.52
CA MET A 132 64.95 -18.92 -132.55
C MET A 132 63.48 -18.94 -132.99
N GLY A 133 63.20 -18.89 -134.31
CA GLY A 133 61.83 -18.98 -134.84
C GLY A 133 61.14 -20.31 -134.54
N TRP A 134 61.85 -21.43 -134.68
CA TRP A 134 61.32 -22.77 -134.39
C TRP A 134 61.27 -23.10 -132.89
N GLN A 135 62.07 -22.43 -132.05
CA GLN A 135 62.01 -22.59 -130.60
C GLN A 135 60.86 -21.79 -129.98
N ASN A 136 60.51 -20.62 -130.54
CA ASN A 136 59.37 -19.84 -130.07
C ASN A 136 58.03 -20.53 -130.35
N GLU A 137 57.82 -21.10 -131.55
CA GLU A 137 56.59 -21.86 -131.84
C GLU A 137 56.42 -23.14 -131.00
N ARG A 138 57.53 -23.75 -130.57
CA ARG A 138 57.50 -24.94 -129.70
C ARG A 138 57.21 -24.56 -128.25
N LYS A 139 57.77 -23.43 -127.79
CA LYS A 139 57.55 -22.89 -126.46
C LYS A 139 56.12 -22.39 -126.27
N GLU A 140 55.54 -21.77 -127.29
CA GLU A 140 54.16 -21.29 -127.29
C GLU A 140 53.18 -22.47 -127.21
N ARG A 141 53.41 -23.57 -127.95
CA ARG A 141 52.62 -24.80 -127.82
C ARG A 141 52.79 -25.53 -126.48
N GLU A 142 53.97 -25.49 -125.88
CA GLU A 142 54.21 -26.05 -124.54
C GLU A 142 53.59 -25.20 -123.43
N GLU A 143 53.58 -23.87 -123.59
CA GLU A 143 52.94 -22.92 -122.68
C GLU A 143 51.40 -23.03 -122.77
N GLU A 144 50.82 -23.23 -123.95
CA GLU A 144 49.39 -23.49 -124.11
C GLU A 144 48.97 -24.81 -123.44
N GLN A 145 49.73 -25.89 -123.66
CA GLN A 145 49.49 -27.17 -122.95
C GLN A 145 49.76 -27.07 -121.44
N HIS A 146 50.64 -26.18 -121.00
CA HIS A 146 50.83 -25.92 -119.58
C HIS A 146 49.64 -25.15 -118.99
N GLN A 147 49.17 -24.11 -119.68
CA GLN A 147 48.00 -23.35 -119.26
C GLN A 147 46.73 -24.19 -119.21
N GLU A 148 46.55 -25.11 -120.16
CA GLU A 148 45.39 -26.00 -120.15
C GLU A 148 45.46 -27.04 -119.02
N ARG A 149 46.66 -27.56 -118.71
CA ARG A 149 46.87 -28.42 -117.52
C ARG A 149 46.66 -27.68 -116.21
N VAL A 150 47.00 -26.40 -116.16
CA VAL A 150 46.73 -25.55 -114.99
C VAL A 150 45.23 -25.29 -114.87
N ARG A 151 44.56 -24.91 -115.97
CA ARG A 151 43.10 -24.67 -115.99
C ARG A 151 42.32 -25.92 -115.55
N LYS A 152 42.69 -27.10 -116.05
CA LYS A 152 42.08 -28.37 -115.66
C LYS A 152 42.32 -28.71 -114.18
N ARG A 153 43.52 -28.44 -113.66
CA ARG A 153 43.80 -28.57 -112.21
C ARG A 153 42.95 -27.62 -111.36
N TRP A 154 42.78 -26.38 -111.81
CA TRP A 154 41.92 -25.39 -111.14
C TRP A 154 40.45 -25.80 -111.15
N GLU A 155 39.95 -26.38 -112.24
CA GLU A 155 38.57 -26.89 -112.32
C GLU A 155 38.35 -28.09 -111.40
N GLU A 156 39.30 -29.04 -111.35
CA GLU A 156 39.25 -30.17 -110.42
C GLU A 156 39.35 -29.72 -108.96
N GLU A 157 40.18 -28.72 -108.66
CA GLU A 157 40.30 -28.13 -107.33
C GLU A 157 39.05 -27.35 -106.93
N ALA A 158 38.45 -26.59 -107.86
CA ALA A 158 37.16 -25.93 -107.65
C ALA A 158 36.03 -26.93 -107.38
N GLN A 159 36.00 -28.07 -108.09
CA GLN A 159 35.05 -29.15 -107.82
C GLN A 159 35.28 -29.80 -106.45
N ARG A 160 36.55 -30.06 -106.07
CA ARG A 160 36.88 -30.56 -104.74
C ARG A 160 36.46 -29.60 -103.63
N HIS A 161 36.69 -28.30 -103.83
CA HIS A 161 36.25 -27.26 -102.89
C HIS A 161 34.73 -27.19 -102.78
N LYS A 162 34.00 -27.28 -103.90
CA LYS A 162 32.54 -27.30 -103.90
C LYS A 162 32.01 -28.50 -103.11
N HIS A 163 32.54 -29.70 -103.36
CA HIS A 163 32.14 -30.90 -102.63
C HIS A 163 32.53 -30.86 -101.14
N ALA A 164 33.68 -30.27 -100.80
CA ALA A 164 34.08 -30.05 -99.42
C ALA A 164 33.15 -29.06 -98.69
N LEU A 165 32.71 -28.01 -99.39
CA LEU A 165 31.76 -27.03 -98.85
C LEU A 165 30.39 -27.66 -98.60
N GLU A 166 29.89 -28.48 -99.51
CA GLU A 166 28.64 -29.23 -99.34
C GLU A 166 28.68 -30.12 -98.09
N LYS A 167 29.79 -30.84 -97.85
CA LYS A 167 29.98 -31.65 -96.64
C LYS A 167 30.06 -30.81 -95.35
N VAL A 168 30.58 -29.59 -95.42
CA VAL A 168 30.62 -28.69 -94.26
C VAL A 168 29.21 -28.17 -93.96
N ILE A 169 28.44 -27.80 -94.99
CA ILE A 169 27.05 -27.35 -94.85
C ILE A 169 26.19 -28.47 -94.23
N GLU A 170 26.34 -29.71 -94.71
CA GLU A 170 25.63 -30.87 -94.15
C GLU A 170 25.95 -31.08 -92.66
N LYS A 171 27.23 -30.98 -92.26
CA LYS A 171 27.61 -31.08 -90.84
C LYS A 171 27.07 -29.95 -89.97
N ILE A 172 26.96 -28.74 -90.53
CA ILE A 172 26.39 -27.60 -89.82
C ILE A 172 24.89 -27.83 -89.58
N ASP A 173 24.16 -28.32 -90.60
CA ASP A 173 22.72 -28.65 -90.47
C ASP A 173 22.48 -29.80 -89.46
N GLU A 174 23.33 -30.83 -89.47
CA GLU A 174 23.24 -31.91 -88.47
C GLU A 174 23.50 -31.42 -87.04
N GLU A 175 24.50 -30.56 -86.85
CA GLU A 175 24.82 -29.99 -85.54
C GLU A 175 23.75 -29.00 -85.08
N GLU A 176 23.14 -28.23 -85.98
CA GLU A 176 22.02 -27.35 -85.68
C GLU A 176 20.80 -28.15 -85.23
N LYS A 177 20.44 -29.23 -85.94
CA LYS A 177 19.37 -30.16 -85.51
C LYS A 177 19.69 -30.82 -84.17
N ARG A 178 20.96 -31.09 -83.88
CA ARG A 178 21.38 -31.62 -82.58
C ARG A 178 21.20 -30.58 -81.48
N GLN A 179 21.57 -29.32 -81.74
CA GLN A 179 21.37 -28.22 -80.80
C GLN A 179 19.89 -27.91 -80.57
N GLU A 180 19.07 -27.99 -81.61
CA GLU A 180 17.62 -27.83 -81.50
C GLU A 180 16.99 -28.88 -80.57
N ARG A 181 17.31 -30.16 -80.75
CA ARG A 181 16.88 -31.24 -79.83
C ARG A 181 17.38 -31.09 -78.40
N VAL A 182 18.49 -30.39 -78.19
CA VAL A 182 18.99 -30.06 -76.85
C VAL A 182 18.21 -28.88 -76.27
N ARG A 183 17.91 -27.85 -77.08
CA ARG A 183 17.07 -26.73 -76.68
C ARG A 183 15.67 -27.19 -76.30
N GLU A 184 15.02 -28.02 -77.12
CA GLU A 184 13.69 -28.57 -76.81
C GLU A 184 13.67 -29.36 -75.51
N ARG A 185 14.64 -30.26 -75.29
CA ARG A 185 14.76 -30.98 -74.01
C ARG A 185 14.99 -30.06 -72.82
N TRP A 186 15.79 -29.01 -73.02
CA TRP A 186 16.06 -28.04 -71.97
C TRP A 186 14.84 -27.19 -71.65
N GLU A 187 14.05 -26.80 -72.65
CA GLU A 187 12.77 -26.09 -72.48
C GLU A 187 11.73 -26.96 -71.76
N GLU A 188 11.59 -28.23 -72.16
CA GLU A 188 10.72 -29.17 -71.45
C GLU A 188 11.14 -29.38 -70.00
N GLU A 189 12.44 -29.53 -69.73
CA GLU A 189 12.95 -29.68 -68.36
C GLU A 189 12.76 -28.40 -67.54
N SER A 190 12.99 -27.24 -68.15
CA SER A 190 12.77 -25.93 -67.54
C SER A 190 11.29 -25.75 -67.15
N GLU A 191 10.36 -26.11 -68.05
CA GLU A 191 8.93 -25.99 -67.77
C GLU A 191 8.48 -26.99 -66.69
N ARG A 192 9.01 -28.23 -66.70
CA ARG A 192 8.77 -29.19 -65.61
C ARG A 192 9.28 -28.67 -64.26
N ARG A 193 10.48 -28.07 -64.22
CA ARG A 193 11.03 -27.45 -63.00
C ARG A 193 10.18 -26.28 -62.53
N LYS A 194 9.70 -25.46 -63.45
CA LYS A 194 8.81 -24.32 -63.15
C LYS A 194 7.48 -24.79 -62.56
N GLN A 195 6.84 -25.78 -63.17
CA GLN A 195 5.60 -26.38 -62.64
C GLN A 195 5.81 -27.07 -61.28
N ALA A 196 6.95 -27.75 -61.09
CA ALA A 196 7.28 -28.38 -59.81
C ALA A 196 7.50 -27.32 -58.71
N LEU A 197 8.19 -26.22 -59.02
CA LEU A 197 8.40 -25.11 -58.11
C LEU A 197 7.09 -24.41 -57.76
N GLU A 198 6.22 -24.19 -58.74
CA GLU A 198 4.90 -23.59 -58.51
C GLU A 198 4.04 -24.44 -57.58
N LYS A 199 4.02 -25.77 -57.79
CA LYS A 199 3.34 -26.72 -56.89
C LYS A 199 3.94 -26.71 -55.48
N ASP A 200 5.27 -26.59 -55.34
CA ASP A 200 5.94 -26.51 -54.05
C ASP A 200 5.57 -25.21 -53.31
N ILE A 201 5.57 -24.08 -54.01
CA ILE A 201 5.14 -22.78 -53.47
C ILE A 201 3.69 -22.85 -53.02
N GLU A 202 2.81 -23.44 -53.82
CA GLU A 202 1.39 -23.56 -53.46
C GLU A 202 1.20 -24.48 -52.25
N ARG A 203 1.93 -25.59 -52.16
CA ARG A 203 1.92 -26.46 -50.98
C ARG A 203 2.36 -25.71 -49.73
N ARG A 204 3.48 -24.98 -49.80
CA ARG A 204 3.97 -24.17 -48.66
C ARG A 204 2.98 -23.09 -48.25
N LYS A 205 2.31 -22.42 -49.20
CA LYS A 205 1.27 -21.44 -48.89
C LYS A 205 0.11 -22.08 -48.13
N ARG A 206 -0.34 -23.27 -48.54
CA ARG A 206 -1.42 -24.00 -47.83
C ARG A 206 -0.99 -24.41 -46.42
N GLU A 207 0.24 -24.90 -46.26
CA GLU A 207 0.81 -25.25 -44.96
C GLU A 207 0.94 -24.02 -44.05
N GLU A 208 1.39 -22.89 -44.59
CA GLU A 208 1.51 -21.62 -43.87
C GLU A 208 0.14 -21.09 -43.43
N GLU A 209 -0.88 -21.14 -44.30
CA GLU A 209 -2.23 -20.74 -43.95
C GLU A 209 -2.86 -21.67 -42.90
N GLN A 210 -2.64 -22.99 -42.99
CA GLN A 210 -3.06 -23.93 -41.95
C GLN A 210 -2.36 -23.66 -40.61
N HIS A 211 -1.06 -23.37 -40.65
CA HIS A 211 -0.29 -23.01 -39.46
C HIS A 211 -0.81 -21.70 -38.84
N LYS A 212 -1.03 -20.66 -39.65
CA LYS A 212 -1.62 -19.39 -39.19
C LYS A 212 -2.99 -19.58 -38.56
N GLU A 213 -3.84 -20.43 -39.15
CA GLU A 213 -5.16 -20.71 -38.62
C GLU A 213 -5.10 -21.48 -37.29
N GLN A 214 -4.18 -22.45 -37.16
CA GLN A 214 -3.93 -23.14 -35.89
C GLN A 214 -3.44 -22.18 -34.80
N VAL A 215 -2.49 -21.29 -35.15
CA VAL A 215 -1.98 -20.25 -34.24
C VAL A 215 -3.11 -19.31 -33.82
N ARG A 216 -3.98 -18.89 -34.75
CA ARG A 216 -5.13 -18.04 -34.44
C ARG A 216 -6.09 -18.71 -33.46
N LYS A 217 -6.43 -19.97 -33.69
CA LYS A 217 -7.29 -20.76 -32.78
C LYS A 217 -6.67 -20.94 -31.40
N ALA A 218 -5.36 -21.19 -31.33
CA ALA A 218 -4.64 -21.28 -30.07
C ALA A 218 -4.68 -19.94 -29.30
N TRP A 219 -4.44 -18.83 -30.01
CA TRP A 219 -4.52 -17.48 -29.45
C TRP A 219 -5.93 -17.11 -28.99
N GLU A 220 -6.97 -17.47 -29.73
CA GLU A 220 -8.38 -17.24 -29.32
C GLU A 220 -8.69 -18.00 -28.03
N THR A 221 -8.27 -19.27 -27.95
CA THR A 221 -8.47 -20.11 -26.75
C THR A 221 -7.73 -19.54 -25.54
N GLU A 222 -6.48 -19.09 -25.73
CA GLU A 222 -5.68 -18.47 -24.67
C GLU A 222 -6.26 -17.12 -24.23
N ALA A 223 -6.71 -16.30 -25.18
CA ALA A 223 -7.34 -15.01 -24.90
C ALA A 223 -8.65 -15.17 -24.12
N ASP A 224 -9.47 -16.17 -24.46
CA ASP A 224 -10.70 -16.47 -23.74
C ASP A 224 -10.42 -17.00 -22.33
N LYS A 225 -9.43 -17.88 -22.18
CA LYS A 225 -8.98 -18.35 -20.87
C LYS A 225 -8.50 -17.18 -20.00
N HIS A 226 -7.67 -16.30 -20.55
CA HIS A 226 -7.19 -15.11 -19.86
C HIS A 226 -8.34 -14.16 -19.48
N ARG A 227 -9.34 -14.00 -20.36
CA ARG A 227 -10.55 -13.19 -20.08
C ARG A 227 -11.35 -13.78 -18.91
N GLN A 228 -11.53 -15.09 -18.88
CA GLN A 228 -12.22 -15.79 -17.77
C GLN A 228 -11.45 -15.66 -16.46
N GLU A 229 -10.12 -15.86 -16.48
CA GLU A 229 -9.27 -15.69 -15.30
C GLU A 229 -9.30 -14.26 -14.76
N LEU A 230 -9.32 -13.25 -15.64
CA LEU A 230 -9.44 -11.85 -15.25
C LEU A 230 -10.82 -11.55 -14.64
N GLN A 231 -11.90 -12.05 -15.23
CA GLN A 231 -13.25 -11.90 -14.67
C GLN A 231 -13.38 -12.55 -13.29
N GLU A 232 -12.81 -13.74 -13.11
CA GLU A 232 -12.81 -14.44 -11.83
C GLU A 232 -11.97 -13.70 -10.78
N ARG A 233 -10.84 -13.10 -11.18
CA ARG A 233 -10.04 -12.24 -10.29
C ARG A 233 -10.83 -11.02 -9.83
N ILE A 234 -11.46 -10.30 -10.77
CA ILE A 234 -12.30 -9.13 -10.46
C ILE A 234 -13.45 -9.54 -9.53
N ARG A 235 -14.08 -10.70 -9.78
CA ARG A 235 -15.15 -11.22 -8.92
C ARG A 235 -14.68 -11.46 -7.49
N ARG A 236 -13.52 -12.12 -7.30
CA ARG A 236 -12.93 -12.36 -5.97
C ARG A 236 -12.55 -11.07 -5.26
N GLU A 237 -11.93 -10.14 -5.97
CA GLU A 237 -11.58 -8.82 -5.41
C GLU A 237 -12.83 -8.03 -4.99
N THR A 238 -13.90 -8.08 -5.80
CA THR A 238 -15.18 -7.44 -5.48
C THR A 238 -15.82 -8.07 -4.25
N GLU A 239 -15.89 -9.41 -4.18
CA GLU A 239 -16.42 -10.14 -3.02
C GLU A 239 -15.61 -9.84 -1.74
N GLN A 240 -14.28 -9.71 -1.85
CA GLN A 240 -13.42 -9.32 -0.73
C GLN A 240 -13.67 -7.88 -0.28
N MET A 241 -13.75 -6.93 -1.21
CA MET A 241 -14.06 -5.54 -0.89
C MET A 241 -15.45 -5.39 -0.26
N ASP A 242 -16.45 -6.13 -0.75
CA ASP A 242 -17.80 -6.10 -0.19
C ASP A 242 -17.87 -6.76 1.20
N SER A 243 -17.09 -7.83 1.42
CA SER A 243 -16.91 -8.41 2.75
C SER A 243 -16.28 -7.41 3.73
N GLN A 244 -15.24 -6.67 3.29
CA GLN A 244 -14.61 -5.63 4.09
C GLN A 244 -15.56 -4.47 4.37
N ARG A 245 -16.33 -3.98 3.38
CA ARG A 245 -17.35 -2.95 3.59
C ARG A 245 -18.39 -3.39 4.61
N ARG A 246 -18.88 -4.64 4.54
CA ARG A 246 -19.83 -5.18 5.53
C ARG A 246 -19.23 -5.33 6.92
N LYS A 247 -17.92 -5.60 7.02
CA LYS A 247 -17.23 -5.62 8.31
C LYS A 247 -17.10 -4.20 8.89
N TRP A 248 -16.62 -3.26 8.08
CA TRP A 248 -16.49 -1.85 8.45
C TRP A 248 -17.82 -1.22 8.85
N GLN A 249 -18.90 -1.51 8.12
CA GLN A 249 -20.23 -1.00 8.46
C GLN A 249 -20.67 -1.49 9.84
N ARG A 250 -20.44 -2.77 10.17
CA ARG A 250 -20.74 -3.31 11.51
C ARG A 250 -19.91 -2.64 12.61
N GLU A 251 -18.63 -2.36 12.33
CA GLU A 251 -17.75 -1.63 13.27
C GLU A 251 -18.24 -0.18 13.50
N ILE A 252 -18.70 0.51 12.46
CA ILE A 252 -19.34 1.84 12.59
C ILE A 252 -20.61 1.75 13.42
N ASP A 253 -21.52 0.85 13.08
CA ASP A 253 -22.81 0.72 13.77
C ASP A 253 -22.62 0.38 15.27
N GLU A 254 -21.62 -0.47 15.58
CA GLU A 254 -21.25 -0.79 16.96
C GLU A 254 -20.62 0.40 17.69
N HIS A 255 -19.72 1.14 17.03
CA HIS A 255 -19.11 2.34 17.58
C HIS A 255 -20.16 3.42 17.87
N ASP A 256 -21.09 3.66 16.95
CA ASP A 256 -22.17 4.64 17.12
C ASP A 256 -23.11 4.27 18.27
N ARG A 257 -23.44 2.98 18.42
CA ARG A 257 -24.21 2.48 19.57
C ARG A 257 -23.49 2.74 20.90
N LEU A 258 -22.20 2.40 20.98
CA LEU A 258 -21.40 2.61 22.19
C LEU A 258 -21.20 4.11 22.51
N ALA A 259 -21.06 4.94 21.47
CA ALA A 259 -20.98 6.39 21.64
C ALA A 259 -22.30 6.96 22.19
N GLU A 260 -23.45 6.49 21.70
CA GLU A 260 -24.75 6.89 22.22
C GLU A 260 -24.96 6.48 23.68
N GLU A 261 -24.62 5.23 24.04
CA GLU A 261 -24.68 4.76 25.42
C GLU A 261 -23.80 5.61 26.35
N ARG A 262 -22.60 5.99 25.90
CA ARG A 262 -21.72 6.89 26.65
C ARG A 262 -22.32 8.28 26.83
N ARG A 263 -22.88 8.87 25.78
CA ARG A 263 -23.55 10.18 25.86
C ARG A 263 -24.70 10.15 26.86
N LYS A 264 -25.52 9.09 26.82
CA LYS A 264 -26.64 8.91 27.74
C LYS A 264 -26.15 8.80 29.19
N HIS A 265 -25.10 8.02 29.45
CA HIS A 265 -24.52 7.90 30.80
C HIS A 265 -23.92 9.24 31.29
N GLU A 266 -23.19 9.96 30.43
CA GLU A 266 -22.63 11.27 30.77
C GLU A 266 -23.74 12.30 31.07
N GLU A 267 -24.84 12.27 30.33
CA GLU A 267 -26.00 13.12 30.57
C GLU A 267 -26.70 12.76 31.88
N GLU A 268 -26.89 11.46 32.16
CA GLU A 268 -27.42 10.98 33.45
C GLU A 268 -26.53 11.41 34.62
N GLU A 269 -25.20 11.32 34.50
CA GLU A 269 -24.26 11.77 35.53
C GLU A 269 -24.27 13.29 35.70
N ARG A 270 -24.35 14.07 34.61
CA ARG A 270 -24.51 15.54 34.70
C ARG A 270 -25.81 15.92 35.39
N GLN A 271 -26.90 15.21 35.09
CA GLN A 271 -28.17 15.42 35.76
C GLN A 271 -28.07 15.11 37.26
N LYS A 272 -27.39 14.02 37.65
CA LYS A 272 -27.11 13.70 39.06
C LYS A 272 -26.29 14.78 39.76
N LEU A 273 -25.23 15.28 39.13
CA LEU A 273 -24.33 16.28 39.72
C LEU A 273 -24.97 17.66 39.90
N ASN A 274 -26.08 17.95 39.20
CA ASN A 274 -26.80 19.22 39.34
C ASN A 274 -27.97 19.16 40.34
N MET A 275 -28.16 18.02 41.02
CA MET A 275 -29.13 17.88 42.11
C MET A 275 -28.50 18.39 43.41
N PHE A 276 -29.21 19.26 44.12
CA PHE A 276 -28.75 19.78 45.40
C PHE A 276 -29.92 19.95 46.36
N TRP A 277 -29.61 19.97 47.67
CA TRP A 277 -30.60 20.21 48.70
C TRP A 277 -30.92 21.70 48.83
N GLY A 278 -32.20 22.06 48.65
CA GLY A 278 -32.73 23.39 48.91
C GLY A 278 -33.73 23.38 50.05
N HIS A 279 -34.07 24.57 50.56
CA HIS A 279 -35.04 24.75 51.64
C HIS A 279 -34.72 23.86 52.86
N VAL A 280 -33.47 23.91 53.32
CA VAL A 280 -33.05 23.16 54.51
C VAL A 280 -33.71 23.80 55.73
N GLU A 281 -34.64 23.08 56.34
CA GLU A 281 -35.38 23.47 57.53
C GLU A 281 -34.89 22.64 58.72
N ALA A 282 -34.45 23.35 59.76
CA ALA A 282 -34.13 22.77 61.05
C ALA A 282 -35.40 22.68 61.90
N HIS A 283 -35.73 21.49 62.37
CA HIS A 283 -36.86 21.25 63.28
C HIS A 283 -36.42 21.30 64.73
N GLN A 284 -37.37 21.03 65.62
CA GLN A 284 -37.12 20.90 67.06
C GLN A 284 -36.13 19.75 67.34
N CYS A 285 -35.40 19.90 68.45
CA CYS A 285 -34.48 18.86 68.91
C CYS A 285 -35.27 17.62 69.36
N THR A 286 -34.89 16.44 68.88
CA THR A 286 -35.61 15.19 69.15
C THR A 286 -35.05 14.46 70.37
N THR A 287 -33.72 14.43 70.52
CA THR A 287 -32.97 13.82 71.64
C THR A 287 -31.71 14.62 71.94
N TYR A 288 -30.92 14.21 72.94
CA TYR A 288 -29.64 14.84 73.26
C TYR A 288 -28.74 14.99 72.03
N ALA A 289 -28.28 16.22 71.79
CA ALA A 289 -27.43 16.62 70.67
C ALA A 289 -27.99 16.26 69.29
N THR A 290 -29.28 15.92 69.18
CA THR A 290 -29.90 15.46 67.94
C THR A 290 -31.00 16.39 67.49
N ARG A 291 -30.87 16.86 66.25
CA ARG A 291 -31.85 17.71 65.58
C ARG A 291 -32.34 17.03 64.31
N GLU A 292 -33.66 17.10 64.09
CA GLU A 292 -34.25 16.68 62.83
C GLU A 292 -34.10 17.80 61.80
N TYR A 293 -33.69 17.45 60.59
CA TYR A 293 -33.63 18.34 59.44
C TYR A 293 -34.51 17.80 58.32
N THR A 294 -35.16 18.71 57.60
CA THR A 294 -35.82 18.40 56.32
C THR A 294 -35.27 19.28 55.22
N ALA A 295 -35.20 18.77 54.00
CA ALA A 295 -34.81 19.54 52.84
C ALA A 295 -35.46 18.98 51.59
N VAL A 296 -35.69 19.84 50.59
CA VAL A 296 -36.26 19.44 49.31
C VAL A 296 -35.13 19.26 48.31
N LEU A 297 -35.13 18.14 47.59
CA LEU A 297 -34.17 17.90 46.51
C LEU A 297 -34.54 18.75 45.30
N MET A 298 -33.72 19.76 45.01
CA MET A 298 -33.93 20.69 43.91
C MET A 298 -33.32 20.15 42.62
N ASN A 299 -33.76 20.70 41.48
CA ASN A 299 -33.32 20.33 40.13
C ASN A 299 -33.56 18.87 39.74
N LEU A 300 -34.51 18.19 40.40
CA LEU A 300 -34.91 16.84 40.03
C LEU A 300 -35.87 16.89 38.81
N PRO A 301 -35.52 16.30 37.65
CA PRO A 301 -36.39 16.30 36.49
C PRO A 301 -37.73 15.63 36.81
N VAL A 302 -38.84 16.23 36.36
CA VAL A 302 -40.20 15.70 36.61
C VAL A 302 -40.38 14.29 36.02
N THR A 303 -39.68 13.99 34.93
CA THR A 303 -39.73 12.70 34.22
C THR A 303 -38.74 11.66 34.76
N TRP A 304 -37.98 11.96 35.81
CA TRP A 304 -37.02 11.03 36.37
C TRP A 304 -37.74 9.89 37.09
N GLU A 305 -37.43 8.63 36.77
CA GLU A 305 -38.09 7.47 37.38
C GLU A 305 -37.55 7.17 38.78
N HIS A 306 -36.25 7.40 39.00
CA HIS A 306 -35.52 7.02 40.21
C HIS A 306 -35.39 8.16 41.23
N ARG A 307 -36.51 8.81 41.54
CA ARG A 307 -36.55 10.04 42.37
C ARG A 307 -36.13 9.77 43.82
N VAL A 308 -36.54 8.63 44.37
CA VAL A 308 -36.22 8.24 45.75
C VAL A 308 -34.76 7.79 45.87
N GLU A 309 -34.22 7.13 44.85
CA GLU A 309 -32.82 6.72 44.78
C GLU A 309 -31.89 7.93 44.69
N ALA A 310 -32.26 8.95 43.90
CA ALA A 310 -31.53 10.21 43.83
C ALA A 310 -31.47 10.91 45.20
N CYS A 311 -32.60 10.95 45.92
CA CYS A 311 -32.63 11.44 47.30
C CYS A 311 -31.67 10.67 48.21
N LYS A 312 -31.69 9.34 48.19
CA LYS A 312 -30.80 8.51 49.02
C LYS A 312 -29.31 8.66 48.69
N ALA A 313 -28.98 9.01 47.45
CA ALA A 313 -27.60 9.18 46.99
C ALA A 313 -27.04 10.60 47.21
N THR A 314 -27.89 11.60 47.42
CA THR A 314 -27.45 13.00 47.54
C THR A 314 -27.20 13.35 49.01
N ALA A 315 -25.96 13.67 49.36
CA ALA A 315 -25.61 14.04 50.73
C ALA A 315 -25.94 15.52 51.04
N LEU A 316 -26.42 15.80 52.24
CA LEU A 316 -26.61 17.15 52.79
C LEU A 316 -25.40 17.52 53.65
N GLU A 317 -24.84 18.71 53.43
CA GLU A 317 -23.76 19.23 54.26
C GLU A 317 -24.33 20.08 55.41
N VAL A 318 -24.11 19.65 56.65
CA VAL A 318 -24.50 20.39 57.84
C VAL A 318 -23.25 20.58 58.70
N HIS A 319 -22.88 21.83 58.94
CA HIS A 319 -21.66 22.19 59.68
C HIS A 319 -20.36 21.56 59.11
N GLY A 320 -20.23 21.49 57.78
CA GLY A 320 -19.02 20.96 57.12
C GLY A 320 -18.92 19.43 57.07
N ILE A 321 -19.95 18.70 57.52
CA ILE A 321 -20.01 17.24 57.49
C ILE A 321 -21.17 16.81 56.58
N SER A 322 -20.90 15.87 55.67
CA SER A 322 -21.90 15.34 54.74
C SER A 322 -22.68 14.18 55.35
N TYR A 323 -24.01 14.27 55.32
CA TYR A 323 -24.93 13.24 55.82
C TYR A 323 -25.87 12.76 54.72
N LEU A 324 -26.05 11.45 54.60
CA LEU A 324 -27.09 10.86 53.76
C LEU A 324 -28.44 10.91 54.48
N PRO A 325 -29.55 11.13 53.77
CA PRO A 325 -30.87 11.17 54.39
C PRO A 325 -31.23 9.83 55.01
N LYS A 326 -31.83 9.88 56.20
CA LYS A 326 -32.39 8.71 56.89
C LYS A 326 -33.64 8.20 56.18
N SER A 327 -34.46 9.11 55.66
CA SER A 327 -35.64 8.76 54.87
C SER A 327 -35.89 9.77 53.75
N CYS A 328 -36.56 9.29 52.70
CA CYS A 328 -36.89 10.03 51.49
C CYS A 328 -38.37 9.83 51.20
N GLU A 329 -39.11 10.93 51.01
CA GLU A 329 -40.54 10.92 50.74
C GLU A 329 -40.83 11.66 49.42
N ASP A 330 -41.43 10.98 48.45
CA ASP A 330 -41.88 11.59 47.20
C ASP A 330 -43.20 12.34 47.45
N LYS A 331 -43.16 13.67 47.35
CA LYS A 331 -44.32 14.55 47.57
C LYS A 331 -45.03 14.94 46.26
N GLY A 332 -44.58 14.42 45.12
CA GLY A 332 -45.19 14.68 43.81
C GLY A 332 -44.18 15.11 42.73
N PRO A 333 -44.67 15.63 41.60
CA PRO A 333 -43.84 15.95 40.43
C PRO A 333 -42.69 16.89 40.79
N GLY A 334 -41.45 16.40 40.73
CA GLY A 334 -40.23 17.17 40.99
C GLY A 334 -39.96 17.54 42.45
N VAL A 335 -40.71 17.00 43.42
CA VAL A 335 -40.52 17.32 44.85
C VAL A 335 -40.27 16.05 45.65
N VAL A 336 -39.02 15.85 46.07
CA VAL A 336 -38.65 14.79 47.01
C VAL A 336 -38.11 15.44 48.28
N LEU A 337 -38.68 15.04 49.41
CA LEU A 337 -38.30 15.51 50.74
C LEU A 337 -37.33 14.52 51.39
N GLY A 338 -36.14 14.96 51.73
CA GLY A 338 -35.21 14.22 52.59
C GLY A 338 -35.44 14.55 54.06
N ARG A 339 -35.22 13.57 54.94
CA ARG A 339 -35.17 13.76 56.41
C ARG A 339 -33.87 13.23 56.98
N TRP A 340 -33.27 13.95 57.92
CA TRP A 340 -32.06 13.58 58.64
C TRP A 340 -32.27 13.73 60.14
N ASP A 341 -31.70 12.82 60.92
CA ASP A 341 -31.53 12.98 62.37
C ASP A 341 -30.03 13.15 62.64
N ILE A 342 -29.60 14.40 62.86
CA ILE A 342 -28.18 14.73 63.00
C ILE A 342 -27.85 14.86 64.47
N ASN A 343 -27.08 13.91 65.00
CA ASN A 343 -26.72 13.79 66.41
C ASN A 343 -25.35 14.39 66.79
N GLN A 344 -24.75 15.19 65.90
CA GLN A 344 -23.43 15.79 66.08
C GLN A 344 -23.47 17.30 65.92
N ASN A 345 -22.72 18.00 66.79
CA ASN A 345 -22.50 19.45 66.74
C ASN A 345 -23.79 20.28 66.71
N GLN A 346 -24.80 19.87 67.48
CA GLN A 346 -26.05 20.62 67.69
C GLN A 346 -26.04 21.27 69.09
N PRO A 347 -25.35 22.41 69.29
CA PRO A 347 -25.20 23.02 70.62
C PRO A 347 -26.54 23.42 71.23
N ASP A 348 -27.54 23.78 70.42
CA ASP A 348 -28.87 24.15 70.91
C ASP A 348 -29.67 22.94 71.44
N CYS A 349 -29.25 21.72 71.08
CA CYS A 349 -29.91 20.47 71.47
C CYS A 349 -29.16 19.75 72.61
N THR A 350 -28.18 20.39 73.24
CA THR A 350 -27.46 19.79 74.36
C THR A 350 -28.10 20.18 75.70
N THR A 351 -28.76 19.21 76.33
CA THR A 351 -29.14 19.26 77.74
C THR A 351 -27.97 18.85 78.63
N PHE A 352 -28.00 19.23 79.91
CA PHE A 352 -26.99 18.81 80.87
C PHE A 352 -27.57 18.68 82.28
N TRP A 353 -26.88 17.92 83.13
CA TRP A 353 -27.29 17.67 84.50
C TRP A 353 -26.61 18.66 85.46
N THR A 354 -27.35 19.48 86.19
CA THR A 354 -26.79 20.59 87.00
C THR A 354 -26.84 20.40 88.51
N SER A 355 -27.91 19.80 89.04
CA SER A 355 -28.02 19.60 90.49
C SER A 355 -27.82 18.14 90.85
N TYR A 356 -26.91 17.88 91.80
CA TYR A 356 -26.74 16.59 92.46
C TYR A 356 -27.58 16.62 93.74
N LYS A 357 -28.67 15.85 93.80
CA LYS A 357 -29.40 15.61 95.04
C LYS A 357 -29.25 14.15 95.43
N ASP A 358 -28.37 13.89 96.39
CA ASP A 358 -28.44 12.67 97.17
C ASP A 358 -29.65 12.80 98.11
N LYS A 359 -30.70 12.00 97.90
CA LYS A 359 -32.04 12.23 98.45
C LYS A 359 -32.16 12.00 99.97
N ALA A 360 -31.06 12.09 100.70
CA ALA A 360 -31.00 11.84 102.14
C ALA A 360 -31.11 13.09 103.03
N SER A 361 -31.12 14.30 102.46
CA SER A 361 -30.89 15.52 103.23
C SER A 361 -32.12 16.44 103.37
N LEU A 362 -33.32 15.91 103.54
CA LEU A 362 -34.48 16.73 103.94
C LEU A 362 -35.38 15.97 104.92
N ILE A 363 -34.90 15.79 106.15
CA ILE A 363 -35.78 15.90 107.30
C ILE A 363 -35.46 17.26 107.93
N GLU A 364 -36.08 18.33 107.43
CA GLU A 364 -36.10 19.62 108.13
C GLU A 364 -37.16 19.53 109.24
N THR A 365 -36.85 18.84 110.33
CA THR A 365 -37.56 19.04 111.60
C THR A 365 -36.53 19.18 112.72
N GLU A 366 -36.47 20.40 113.23
CA GLU A 366 -35.43 21.01 114.06
C GLU A 366 -35.11 20.33 115.42
N LEU A 367 -35.56 19.11 115.74
CA LEU A 367 -35.22 18.55 117.06
C LEU A 367 -35.09 17.03 117.19
N THR A 368 -35.18 16.27 116.09
CA THR A 368 -35.02 14.79 116.13
C THR A 368 -33.82 14.29 115.29
N LEU A 369 -32.91 15.19 114.87
CA LEU A 369 -31.99 14.92 113.74
C LEU A 369 -30.60 14.38 114.08
N VAL A 370 -30.03 14.65 115.27
CA VAL A 370 -28.62 14.31 115.50
C VAL A 370 -28.39 12.79 115.60
N ILE A 371 -29.41 12.03 116.03
CA ILE A 371 -29.31 10.56 116.13
C ILE A 371 -29.69 9.87 114.81
N ALA A 372 -30.64 10.42 114.04
CA ALA A 372 -31.04 9.85 112.75
C ALA A 372 -30.00 10.08 111.63
N CYS A 373 -29.35 11.25 111.59
CA CYS A 373 -28.29 11.54 110.61
C CYS A 373 -27.01 10.72 110.83
N LEU A 374 -26.73 10.25 112.05
CA LEU A 374 -25.57 9.42 112.35
C LEU A 374 -25.80 7.91 112.15
N LEU A 375 -27.05 7.47 112.03
CA LEU A 375 -27.40 6.03 111.98
C LEU A 375 -28.09 5.58 110.68
N LEU A 376 -28.52 6.49 109.80
CA LEU A 376 -29.12 6.13 108.52
C LEU A 376 -28.15 6.45 107.37
N PRO A 377 -27.67 5.43 106.64
CA PRO A 377 -26.82 5.64 105.48
C PRO A 377 -27.60 6.43 104.43
N GLN A 378 -27.09 7.63 104.14
CA GLN A 378 -27.69 8.59 103.25
C GLN A 378 -27.69 8.04 101.80
N GLY A 379 -28.86 8.00 101.17
CA GLY A 379 -29.00 7.73 99.73
C GLY A 379 -29.22 6.28 99.33
N CYS A 380 -29.25 5.32 100.26
CA CYS A 380 -29.45 3.91 99.93
C CYS A 380 -30.90 3.61 99.54
N THR A 381 -31.13 2.84 98.47
CA THR A 381 -32.49 2.46 98.03
C THR A 381 -33.22 1.66 99.13
N SER A 382 -32.50 0.80 99.86
CA SER A 382 -32.97 0.14 101.09
C SER A 382 -31.79 -0.24 101.98
N GLN A 383 -32.04 -0.56 103.26
CA GLN A 383 -30.97 -0.94 104.18
C GLN A 383 -30.34 -2.29 103.75
N LYS A 384 -29.03 -2.32 103.53
CA LYS A 384 -28.27 -3.47 103.01
C LYS A 384 -28.58 -3.84 101.55
N SER A 385 -29.06 -2.89 100.74
CA SER A 385 -29.26 -3.13 99.31
C SER A 385 -27.95 -3.27 98.54
N GLY A 386 -26.86 -2.69 99.04
CA GLY A 386 -25.65 -2.44 98.24
C GLY A 386 -25.89 -1.42 97.12
N LYS A 387 -27.00 -0.68 97.12
CA LYS A 387 -27.42 0.23 96.06
C LYS A 387 -27.69 1.64 96.58
N ARG A 388 -27.05 2.65 96.01
CA ARG A 388 -27.33 4.07 96.22
C ARG A 388 -28.15 4.64 95.07
N ARG A 389 -29.17 5.42 95.39
CA ARG A 389 -30.01 6.16 94.43
C ARG A 389 -29.52 7.60 94.31
N ILE A 390 -29.20 8.01 93.09
CA ILE A 390 -28.74 9.36 92.74
C ILE A 390 -29.78 10.01 91.84
N GLU A 391 -30.10 11.28 92.10
CA GLU A 391 -31.04 12.05 91.29
C GLU A 391 -30.42 13.37 90.84
N HIS A 392 -30.50 13.64 89.53
CA HIS A 392 -30.05 14.91 88.96
C HIS A 392 -31.17 15.67 88.27
N TYR A 393 -31.16 17.00 88.43
CA TYR A 393 -32.00 17.90 87.64
C TYR A 393 -31.40 18.14 86.25
N MET A 394 -32.23 18.06 85.22
CA MET A 394 -31.86 18.36 83.85
C MET A 394 -32.14 19.83 83.53
N ASP A 395 -31.13 20.49 82.98
CA ASP A 395 -31.18 21.87 82.53
C ASP A 395 -31.06 21.96 81.00
N ASN A 396 -31.40 23.13 80.45
CA ASN A 396 -31.39 23.45 79.03
C ASN A 396 -32.26 22.53 78.16
N LEU A 397 -33.41 22.08 78.69
CA LEU A 397 -34.37 21.30 77.93
C LEU A 397 -35.04 22.20 76.86
N PRO A 398 -34.95 21.86 75.57
CA PRO A 398 -35.57 22.65 74.51
C PRO A 398 -37.09 22.77 74.68
N SER A 399 -37.63 23.96 74.45
CA SER A 399 -39.08 24.18 74.52
C SER A 399 -39.81 23.29 73.50
N GLY A 400 -40.77 22.49 73.96
CA GLY A 400 -41.54 21.55 73.13
C GLY A 400 -40.87 20.20 72.89
N GLY A 401 -39.63 19.99 73.35
CA GLY A 401 -38.96 18.69 73.26
C GLY A 401 -39.60 17.64 74.17
N ASP A 402 -39.50 16.37 73.80
CA ASP A 402 -39.93 15.26 74.65
C ASP A 402 -38.93 15.05 75.79
N TRP A 403 -39.28 15.56 76.97
CA TRP A 403 -38.43 15.47 78.16
C TRP A 403 -38.03 14.03 78.51
N LYS A 404 -38.83 13.02 78.15
CA LYS A 404 -38.49 11.60 78.40
C LYS A 404 -37.34 11.16 77.52
N GLU A 405 -37.40 11.50 76.24
CA GLU A 405 -36.36 11.20 75.26
C GLU A 405 -35.05 11.91 75.61
N PHE A 406 -35.10 13.20 75.97
CA PHE A 406 -33.92 13.90 76.48
C PHE A 406 -33.38 13.24 77.75
N CYS A 407 -34.23 12.83 78.68
CA CYS A 407 -33.81 12.19 79.92
C CYS A 407 -33.13 10.84 79.71
N ALA A 408 -33.64 10.04 78.79
CA ALA A 408 -33.07 8.76 78.42
C ALA A 408 -31.76 8.89 77.59
N THR A 409 -31.48 10.05 77.00
CA THR A 409 -30.33 10.23 76.07
C THR A 409 -29.29 11.25 76.51
N THR A 410 -29.55 12.04 77.57
CA THR A 410 -28.59 13.03 78.06
C THR A 410 -27.50 12.33 78.88
N PRO A 411 -26.24 12.31 78.43
CA PRO A 411 -25.19 11.62 79.13
C PRO A 411 -24.92 12.24 80.50
N ALA A 412 -24.62 11.39 81.47
CA ALA A 412 -24.21 11.80 82.81
C ALA A 412 -22.86 11.17 83.15
N SER A 413 -21.99 11.94 83.78
CA SER A 413 -20.71 11.44 84.28
C SER A 413 -20.53 11.86 85.73
N PHE A 414 -20.53 10.91 86.65
CA PHE A 414 -20.31 11.13 88.08
C PHE A 414 -19.71 9.87 88.72
N LEU A 415 -18.98 10.03 89.83
CA LEU A 415 -18.33 8.92 90.55
C LEU A 415 -17.45 8.02 89.64
N ASN A 416 -16.78 8.62 88.66
CA ASN A 416 -15.98 7.92 87.63
C ASN A 416 -16.77 6.90 86.78
N MET A 417 -18.09 7.01 86.75
CA MET A 417 -18.98 6.25 85.88
C MET A 417 -19.54 7.16 84.80
N HIS A 418 -19.78 6.60 83.61
CA HIS A 418 -20.41 7.29 82.49
C HIS A 418 -21.70 6.56 82.10
N PHE A 419 -22.78 7.32 82.00
CA PHE A 419 -24.09 6.83 81.61
C PHE A 419 -24.52 7.55 80.33
N ILE A 420 -25.09 6.81 79.38
CA ILE A 420 -25.63 7.38 78.14
C ILE A 420 -26.89 8.20 78.41
N GLY A 421 -27.61 7.90 79.50
CA GLY A 421 -28.80 8.60 79.95
C GLY A 421 -29.21 8.18 81.36
N ALA A 422 -30.34 8.69 81.83
CA ALA A 422 -30.93 8.27 83.09
C ALA A 422 -31.55 6.87 83.00
N GLN A 423 -31.48 6.09 84.08
CA GLN A 423 -32.15 4.79 84.16
C GLN A 423 -33.66 4.96 84.34
N GLU A 424 -34.05 5.94 85.16
CA GLU A 424 -35.44 6.33 85.36
C GLU A 424 -35.58 7.85 85.22
N CYS A 425 -36.71 8.27 84.67
CA CYS A 425 -37.00 9.66 84.36
C CYS A 425 -38.34 10.05 84.97
N PHE A 426 -38.37 11.18 85.70
CA PHE A 426 -39.60 11.69 86.27
C PHE A 426 -39.63 13.22 86.25
N GLN A 427 -40.83 13.79 86.33
CA GLN A 427 -41.03 15.24 86.44
C GLN A 427 -41.48 15.63 87.85
N TYR A 428 -40.90 16.70 88.37
CA TYR A 428 -41.26 17.27 89.66
C TYR A 428 -41.17 18.80 89.60
N ASN A 429 -42.23 19.52 90.01
CA ASN A 429 -42.33 20.98 89.93
C ASN A 429 -41.95 21.56 88.54
N LEU A 430 -42.46 20.96 87.45
CA LEU A 430 -42.13 21.29 86.04
C LEU A 430 -40.66 21.02 85.63
N GLY A 431 -39.83 20.57 86.55
CA GLY A 431 -38.47 20.11 86.29
C GLY A 431 -38.42 18.66 85.84
N THR A 432 -37.45 18.34 84.98
CA THR A 432 -37.14 16.95 84.60
C THR A 432 -35.97 16.45 85.41
N TYR A 433 -36.11 15.27 85.99
CA TYR A 433 -35.09 14.63 86.81
C TYR A 433 -34.75 13.25 86.25
N GLY A 434 -33.46 12.95 86.24
CA GLY A 434 -32.91 11.64 85.95
C GLY A 434 -32.52 10.94 87.25
N GLN A 435 -32.70 9.63 87.29
CA GLN A 435 -32.36 8.79 88.43
C GLN A 435 -31.48 7.63 87.98
N TRP A 436 -30.51 7.29 88.82
CA TRP A 436 -29.62 6.16 88.68
C TRP A 436 -29.53 5.39 90.00
N GLU A 437 -29.51 4.07 89.91
CA GLU A 437 -29.13 3.19 91.01
C GLU A 437 -27.75 2.60 90.70
N ILE A 438 -26.80 2.88 91.60
CA ILE A 438 -25.42 2.43 91.48
C ILE A 438 -25.05 1.52 92.65
N ASP A 439 -24.12 0.60 92.42
CA ASP A 439 -23.56 -0.21 93.49
C ASP A 439 -22.70 0.64 94.42
N ASP A 440 -23.01 0.63 95.71
CA ASP A 440 -22.22 1.25 96.76
C ASP A 440 -22.18 0.32 97.97
N SER A 441 -20.99 -0.15 98.33
CA SER A 441 -20.77 -1.05 99.47
C SER A 441 -21.04 -0.41 100.84
N ASN A 442 -21.22 0.91 100.90
CA ASN A 442 -21.66 1.60 102.11
C ASN A 442 -23.18 1.58 102.28
N CYS A 443 -23.89 1.13 101.24
CA CYS A 443 -25.26 0.64 101.26
C CYS A 443 -25.26 -0.91 101.35
#